data_AF-A0A6P3J4K3-F1
#
_entry.id   AF-A0A6P3J4K3-F1
#
_cell.length_a   1.000
_cell.length_b   1.000
_cell.length_c   1.000
_cell.angle_alpha   90.00
_cell.angle_beta   90.00
_cell.angle_gamma   90.00
#
_symmetry.space_group_name_H-M   'P 1'
#
loop_
_entity.id
_entity.type
_entity.pdbx_description
1 polymer ?
#
loop_
_entity_poly.entity_id
_entity_poly.type
_entity_poly.pdbx_seq_one_letter_code
_entity_poly.pdbx_strand_id
1 'polypeptide(L)'
;MWCVPHPSKENHTLVLLDTEGLGDMEKGDSKNDSWIFALAVLLSSTCIYNSMGTINHQALEQLHYVTELTELIRIKSSPISDDVEDSVEFVRFFPDFVWTVRDFMLELEFNGNPITEDEYLENALKLIPDENHQIQNSNLPRECIKKFFPRRKCFVFDRPASNRKQLLHLEEIPDNELDVNFKKQSKVFCSYIYTHAKTKTLKEGITITGKRLGTLVEAYVNAINSGSVPCLENAVTTLAQLENSAAVQKAADHYSEQMTKRLSLPTDTLQELLEVHAACEKEAIAVFMMHSFKDEKKDFQKKLLVMIKKKKEDFLLQDEEASVKYCQAELKKLSDPLMKSISEGTFSFPGGHRRYLEARNRFEENYKLIPRKGVKANHVLQSFLQSQAGVEAAILQADQALADVDKAMAEEYTKRQAAEMEKDLLIQKLNDKMQKMEAQGRSHKESIAKLKEKFMLERENLLREQEELLEHKLKVQRELLNVDFQKKSDELCIEIIRLRQVTTRNENTCLLL
;
A
#
# COMPACT_ATOMS: atom_id res chain seq x y z
N MET A 1 9.03 16.94 -16.85
CA MET A 1 8.65 15.52 -16.89
C MET A 1 7.72 15.26 -18.06
N TRP A 2 7.79 14.08 -18.68
CA TRP A 2 6.87 13.66 -19.73
C TRP A 2 6.35 12.25 -19.43
N CYS A 3 5.02 12.10 -19.32
CA CYS A 3 4.36 10.83 -19.02
C CYS A 3 3.71 10.27 -20.29
N VAL A 4 4.10 9.07 -20.69
CA VAL A 4 3.56 8.39 -21.87
C VAL A 4 3.21 6.93 -21.55
N PRO A 5 2.27 6.29 -22.26
CA PRO A 5 2.04 4.86 -22.13
C PRO A 5 3.34 4.10 -22.37
N HIS A 6 3.63 3.08 -21.55
CA HIS A 6 4.84 2.29 -21.74
C HIS A 6 4.71 1.45 -23.02
N PRO A 7 5.67 1.51 -23.96
CA PRO A 7 5.53 0.91 -25.29
C PRO A 7 5.46 -0.63 -25.27
N SER A 8 6.09 -1.27 -24.29
CA SER A 8 6.15 -2.75 -24.19
C SER A 8 5.43 -3.35 -22.96
N LYS A 9 4.85 -2.53 -22.08
CA LYS A 9 4.28 -3.00 -20.80
C LYS A 9 2.87 -2.45 -20.67
N GLU A 10 1.89 -3.32 -20.84
CA GLU A 10 0.48 -2.95 -20.71
C GLU A 10 0.19 -2.48 -19.28
N ASN A 11 -0.72 -1.52 -19.13
CA ASN A 11 -1.08 -0.89 -17.84
C ASN A 11 0.07 -0.20 -17.08
N HIS A 12 1.18 0.11 -17.76
CA HIS A 12 2.29 0.89 -17.19
C HIS A 12 2.46 2.23 -17.89
N THR A 13 2.94 3.23 -17.14
CA THR A 13 3.31 4.55 -17.67
C THR A 13 4.82 4.70 -17.61
N LEU A 14 5.43 5.07 -18.73
CA LEU A 14 6.82 5.51 -18.79
C LEU A 14 6.88 7.00 -18.43
N VAL A 15 7.63 7.33 -17.39
CA VAL A 15 7.84 8.71 -16.96
C VAL A 15 9.28 9.10 -17.30
N LEU A 16 9.43 10.05 -18.21
CA LEU A 16 10.71 10.61 -18.60
C LEU A 16 10.97 11.87 -17.77
N LEU A 17 12.06 11.84 -16.99
CA LEU A 17 12.53 12.95 -16.17
C LEU A 17 13.78 13.52 -16.86
N ASP A 18 13.59 14.63 -17.56
CA ASP A 18 14.69 15.42 -18.10
C ASP A 18 15.14 16.43 -17.04
N THR A 19 16.45 16.56 -16.86
CA THR A 19 17.05 17.39 -15.82
C THR A 19 17.84 18.54 -16.43
N GLU A 20 18.03 19.58 -15.64
CA GLU A 20 18.96 20.63 -15.99
C GLU A 20 20.40 20.10 -16.13
N GLY A 21 21.20 20.71 -17.02
CA GLY A 21 22.59 20.35 -17.23
C GLY A 21 23.47 20.73 -16.03
N LEU A 22 24.26 19.76 -15.56
CA LEU A 22 25.17 19.89 -14.43
C LEU A 22 26.43 20.69 -14.83
N GLY A 23 26.97 21.50 -13.91
CA GLY A 23 28.24 22.21 -14.09
C GLY A 23 28.16 23.46 -14.97
N ASP A 24 26.98 24.06 -15.10
CA ASP A 24 26.81 25.32 -15.82
C ASP A 24 27.38 26.49 -15.02
N MET A 25 28.47 27.10 -15.53
CA MET A 25 29.18 28.16 -14.82
C MET A 25 28.38 29.47 -14.69
N GLU A 26 27.30 29.66 -15.46
CA GLU A 26 26.44 30.84 -15.32
C GLU A 26 25.50 30.72 -14.09
N LYS A 27 25.42 29.53 -13.48
CA LYS A 27 24.61 29.27 -12.29
C LYS A 27 25.47 29.41 -11.05
N GLY A 28 25.26 30.51 -10.31
CA GLY A 28 26.06 30.86 -9.14
C GLY A 28 25.93 29.95 -7.90
N ASP A 29 25.19 28.83 -7.97
CA ASP A 29 25.01 27.89 -6.85
C ASP A 29 25.20 26.42 -7.28
N SER A 30 26.41 25.90 -7.08
CA SER A 30 26.76 24.51 -7.37
C SER A 30 26.02 23.49 -6.50
N LYS A 31 25.37 23.90 -5.39
CA LYS A 31 24.60 22.96 -4.55
C LYS A 31 23.30 22.51 -5.20
N ASN A 32 22.74 23.32 -6.11
CA ASN A 32 21.51 22.93 -6.80
C ASN A 32 21.72 21.74 -7.72
N ASP A 33 22.89 21.64 -8.37
CA ASP A 33 23.25 20.50 -9.21
C ASP A 33 23.25 19.18 -8.41
N SER A 34 23.83 19.20 -7.21
CA SER A 34 23.84 18.03 -6.33
C SER A 34 22.42 17.62 -5.89
N TRP A 35 21.54 18.60 -5.63
CA TRP A 35 20.13 18.32 -5.32
C TRP A 35 19.35 17.76 -6.51
N ILE A 36 19.55 18.31 -7.71
CA ILE A 36 18.93 17.81 -8.94
C ILE A 36 19.35 16.36 -9.17
N PHE A 37 20.64 16.06 -9.00
CA PHE A 37 21.16 14.71 -9.11
C PHE A 37 20.56 13.77 -8.05
N ALA A 38 20.52 14.18 -6.79
CA ALA A 38 19.91 13.40 -5.70
C ALA A 38 18.42 13.12 -5.96
N LEU A 39 17.65 14.10 -6.43
CA LEU A 39 16.24 13.93 -6.79
C LEU A 39 16.07 12.99 -7.99
N ALA A 40 16.92 13.08 -9.02
CA ALA A 40 16.90 12.17 -10.16
C ALA A 40 17.12 10.71 -9.71
N VAL A 41 18.05 10.47 -8.79
CA VAL A 41 18.29 9.15 -8.18
C VAL A 41 17.07 8.67 -7.37
N LEU A 42 16.52 9.52 -6.50
CA LEU A 42 15.39 9.14 -5.66
C LEU A 42 14.11 8.82 -6.44
N LEU A 43 13.83 9.57 -7.50
CA LEU A 43 12.57 9.52 -8.24
C LEU A 43 12.57 8.52 -9.41
N SER A 44 13.74 8.13 -9.91
CA SER A 44 13.85 7.22 -11.05
C SER A 44 13.97 5.74 -10.64
N SER A 45 13.59 4.83 -11.53
CA SER A 45 13.94 3.40 -11.46
C SER A 45 15.17 3.05 -12.29
N THR A 46 15.53 3.91 -13.25
CA THR A 46 16.76 3.86 -14.03
C THR A 46 17.29 5.28 -14.15
N CYS A 47 18.50 5.51 -13.67
CA CYS A 47 19.19 6.80 -13.75
C CYS A 47 20.17 6.74 -14.93
N ILE A 48 19.96 7.64 -15.90
CA ILE A 48 20.79 7.72 -17.10
C ILE A 48 21.74 8.91 -16.93
N TYR A 49 23.03 8.61 -16.78
CA TYR A 49 24.07 9.63 -16.82
C TYR A 49 24.59 9.75 -18.26
N ASN A 50 24.58 10.98 -18.79
CA ASN A 50 24.96 11.26 -20.17
C ASN A 50 26.20 12.16 -20.20
N SER A 51 27.28 11.71 -20.83
CA SER A 51 28.51 12.48 -21.01
C SER A 51 28.97 12.44 -22.46
N MET A 52 29.86 13.36 -22.85
CA MET A 52 30.49 13.40 -24.18
C MET A 52 31.90 12.79 -24.13
N GLY A 53 32.33 12.16 -25.23
CA GLY A 53 33.70 11.69 -25.42
C GLY A 53 33.97 10.30 -24.85
N THR A 54 34.72 10.23 -23.74
CA THR A 54 35.23 8.97 -23.17
C THR A 54 35.13 8.98 -21.65
N ILE A 55 35.05 7.80 -21.02
CA ILE A 55 35.10 7.67 -19.55
C ILE A 55 36.57 7.73 -19.11
N ASN A 56 37.11 8.95 -19.02
CA ASN A 56 38.45 9.22 -18.51
C ASN A 56 38.39 9.68 -17.03
N HIS A 57 39.54 10.04 -16.45
CA HIS A 57 39.60 10.49 -15.07
C HIS A 57 38.73 11.75 -14.82
N GLN A 58 38.76 12.71 -15.75
CA GLN A 58 37.98 13.94 -15.66
C GLN A 58 36.47 13.65 -15.67
N ALA A 59 36.00 12.72 -16.51
CA ALA A 59 34.59 12.32 -16.54
C ALA A 59 34.11 11.70 -15.21
N LEU A 60 35.01 11.00 -14.51
CA LEU A 60 34.73 10.44 -13.18
C LEU A 60 34.77 11.51 -12.08
N GLU A 61 35.67 12.50 -12.16
CA GLU A 61 35.68 13.65 -11.25
C GLU A 61 34.42 14.52 -11.40
N GLN A 62 33.93 14.68 -12.63
CA GLN A 62 32.65 15.34 -12.90
C GLN A 62 31.46 14.59 -12.26
N LEU A 63 31.62 13.31 -11.95
CA LEU A 63 30.63 12.51 -11.24
C LEU A 63 30.79 12.55 -9.71
N HIS A 64 31.48 13.56 -9.15
CA HIS A 64 31.57 13.78 -7.70
C HIS A 64 30.21 13.89 -7.01
N TYR A 65 29.15 14.28 -7.72
CA TYR A 65 27.77 14.27 -7.20
C TYR A 65 27.35 12.90 -6.63
N VAL A 66 27.88 11.80 -7.19
CA VAL A 66 27.62 10.44 -6.66
C VAL A 66 28.24 10.24 -5.29
N THR A 67 29.37 10.89 -5.00
CA THR A 67 30.03 10.82 -3.69
C THR A 67 29.31 11.64 -2.63
N GLU A 68 28.56 12.67 -3.03
CA GLU A 68 27.77 13.52 -2.12
C GLU A 68 26.42 12.89 -1.77
N LEU A 69 25.99 11.83 -2.46
CA LEU A 69 24.68 11.20 -2.21
C LEU A 69 24.50 10.73 -0.77
N THR A 70 25.58 10.30 -0.10
CA THR A 70 25.56 9.91 1.32
C THR A 70 25.24 11.08 2.25
N GLU A 71 25.60 12.30 1.86
CA GLU A 71 25.33 13.52 2.64
C GLU A 71 23.95 14.10 2.30
N LEU A 72 23.46 13.88 1.07
CA LEU A 72 22.23 14.46 0.55
C LEU A 72 21.00 13.56 0.71
N ILE A 73 21.17 12.26 0.93
CA ILE A 73 20.07 11.30 1.05
C ILE A 73 20.21 10.51 2.35
N ARG A 74 19.14 10.50 3.15
CA ARG A 74 19.02 9.59 4.31
C ARG A 74 18.08 8.45 4.01
N ILE A 75 18.45 7.25 4.47
CA ILE A 75 17.55 6.10 4.37
C ILE A 75 16.69 6.00 5.62
N LYS A 76 17.31 6.12 6.79
CA LYS A 76 16.65 6.04 8.10
C LYS A 76 16.46 7.42 8.71
N SER A 77 15.40 7.55 9.50
CA SER A 77 15.05 8.78 10.22
C SER A 77 15.81 8.96 11.54
N SER A 78 16.35 7.88 12.13
CA SER A 78 17.08 7.89 13.39
C SER A 78 18.56 8.23 13.21
N PRO A 79 19.13 9.18 13.98
CA PRO A 79 20.52 9.62 13.85
C PRO A 79 21.56 8.69 14.52
N ILE A 80 21.21 7.43 14.87
CA ILE A 80 22.00 6.60 15.80
C ILE A 80 22.81 5.48 15.12
N SER A 81 22.60 5.17 13.85
CA SER A 81 23.50 4.26 13.12
C SER A 81 24.56 5.08 12.40
N ASP A 82 25.85 4.73 12.58
CA ASP A 82 26.98 5.28 11.83
C ASP A 82 26.63 5.49 10.34
N ASP A 83 27.11 6.57 9.70
CA ASP A 83 26.93 6.87 8.26
C ASP A 83 27.27 5.67 7.34
N VAL A 84 28.07 4.73 7.85
CA VAL A 84 28.42 3.46 7.21
C VAL A 84 27.19 2.56 6.97
N GLU A 85 26.16 2.58 7.81
CA GLU A 85 25.00 1.69 7.74
C GLU A 85 23.97 2.12 6.67
N ASP A 86 23.81 3.43 6.42
CA ASP A 86 22.90 3.94 5.37
C ASP A 86 23.48 3.64 3.96
N SER A 87 24.80 3.73 3.79
CA SER A 87 25.46 3.37 2.53
C SER A 87 25.20 1.91 2.09
N VAL A 88 24.97 1.04 3.07
CA VAL A 88 24.70 -0.39 2.90
C VAL A 88 23.28 -0.67 2.41
N GLU A 89 22.32 0.21 2.70
CA GLU A 89 20.92 0.07 2.29
C GLU A 89 20.60 0.75 0.94
N PHE A 90 21.47 1.62 0.40
CA PHE A 90 21.20 2.35 -0.86
C PHE A 90 20.89 1.44 -2.04
N VAL A 91 21.59 0.31 -2.16
CA VAL A 91 21.40 -0.71 -3.21
C VAL A 91 19.94 -1.13 -3.37
N ARG A 92 19.17 -1.13 -2.28
CA ARG A 92 17.76 -1.58 -2.29
C ARG A 92 16.83 -0.59 -2.99
N PHE A 93 17.18 0.70 -3.03
CA PHE A 93 16.28 1.78 -3.47
C PHE A 93 16.80 2.56 -4.67
N PHE A 94 18.11 2.49 -4.88
CA PHE A 94 18.76 3.20 -5.96
C PHE A 94 18.40 2.57 -7.30
N PRO A 95 18.26 3.42 -8.33
CA PRO A 95 17.89 2.97 -9.66
C PRO A 95 18.99 2.12 -10.29
N ASP A 96 18.68 1.42 -11.38
CA ASP A 96 19.73 0.92 -12.26
C ASP A 96 20.50 2.11 -12.87
N PHE A 97 21.82 2.01 -12.96
CA PHE A 97 22.67 3.06 -13.52
C PHE A 97 23.00 2.77 -14.98
N VAL A 98 22.74 3.73 -15.87
CA VAL A 98 23.08 3.65 -17.28
C VAL A 98 24.00 4.80 -17.65
N TRP A 99 25.22 4.50 -18.07
CA TRP A 99 26.12 5.51 -18.63
C TRP A 99 25.99 5.54 -20.14
N THR A 100 25.54 6.68 -20.67
CA THR A 100 25.50 6.96 -22.12
C THR A 100 26.65 7.86 -22.49
N VAL A 101 27.54 7.38 -23.36
CA VAL A 101 28.73 8.11 -23.80
C VAL A 101 28.51 8.56 -25.24
N ARG A 102 28.35 9.86 -25.44
CA ARG A 102 28.03 10.50 -26.72
C ARG A 102 29.30 10.87 -27.47
N ASP A 103 29.23 10.90 -28.79
CA ASP A 103 30.36 11.20 -29.67
C ASP A 103 31.60 10.35 -29.33
N PHE A 104 31.38 9.04 -29.15
CA PHE A 104 32.44 8.09 -28.83
C PHE A 104 33.34 7.87 -30.04
N MET A 105 34.65 7.98 -29.85
CA MET A 105 35.65 7.97 -30.94
C MET A 105 36.71 6.87 -30.77
N LEU A 106 36.63 6.07 -29.71
CA LEU A 106 37.57 4.98 -29.46
C LEU A 106 37.06 3.67 -30.08
N GLU A 107 37.97 2.78 -30.45
CA GLU A 107 37.62 1.39 -30.69
C GLU A 107 37.42 0.69 -29.34
N LEU A 108 36.36 -0.10 -29.22
CA LEU A 108 36.08 -0.89 -28.01
C LEU A 108 37.02 -2.09 -27.95
N GLU A 109 38.29 -1.82 -27.66
CA GLU A 109 39.33 -2.83 -27.51
C GLU A 109 40.10 -2.66 -26.20
N PHE A 110 40.48 -3.78 -25.60
CA PHE A 110 41.37 -3.82 -24.44
C PHE A 110 42.44 -4.87 -24.65
N ASN A 111 43.71 -4.47 -24.60
CA ASN A 111 44.87 -5.32 -24.90
C ASN A 111 44.77 -6.01 -26.28
N GLY A 112 44.21 -5.32 -27.28
CA GLY A 112 44.03 -5.84 -28.65
C GLY A 112 42.90 -6.87 -28.82
N ASN A 113 42.06 -7.07 -27.79
CA ASN A 113 40.85 -7.88 -27.90
C ASN A 113 39.62 -6.99 -27.89
N PRO A 114 38.60 -7.28 -28.72
CA PRO A 114 37.34 -6.54 -28.70
C PRO A 114 36.63 -6.74 -27.36
N ILE A 115 36.12 -5.66 -26.81
CA ILE A 115 35.33 -5.63 -25.57
C ILE A 115 33.93 -5.09 -25.84
N THR A 116 33.01 -5.45 -24.96
CA THR A 116 31.67 -4.87 -24.91
C THR A 116 31.68 -3.49 -24.24
N GLU A 117 30.62 -2.73 -24.44
CA GLU A 117 30.43 -1.42 -23.80
C GLU A 117 30.38 -1.55 -22.28
N ASP A 118 29.78 -2.63 -21.78
CA ASP A 118 29.70 -2.91 -20.34
C ASP A 118 31.08 -3.24 -19.77
N GLU A 119 31.90 -4.02 -20.49
CA GLU A 119 33.30 -4.26 -20.12
C GLU A 119 34.12 -2.98 -20.15
N TYR A 120 33.87 -2.08 -21.11
CA TYR A 120 34.49 -0.75 -21.14
C TYR A 120 34.18 0.06 -19.87
N LEU A 121 32.91 0.07 -19.43
CA LEU A 121 32.52 0.73 -18.19
C LEU A 121 33.15 0.07 -16.96
N GLU A 122 33.10 -1.26 -16.85
CA GLU A 122 33.68 -1.96 -15.69
C GLU A 122 35.21 -1.81 -15.62
N ASN A 123 35.89 -1.69 -16.77
CA ASN A 123 37.31 -1.34 -16.84
C ASN A 123 37.57 0.10 -16.34
N ALA A 124 36.74 1.07 -16.72
CA ALA A 124 36.87 2.46 -16.27
C ALA A 124 36.60 2.61 -14.75
N LEU A 125 35.72 1.76 -14.20
CA LEU A 125 35.38 1.69 -12.78
C LEU A 125 36.33 0.80 -11.96
N LYS A 126 37.35 0.20 -12.58
CA LYS A 126 38.36 -0.57 -11.86
C LYS A 126 39.12 0.34 -10.90
N LEU A 127 39.24 -0.09 -9.64
CA LEU A 127 39.96 0.66 -8.62
C LEU A 127 41.44 0.66 -8.94
N ILE A 128 42.07 1.81 -8.75
CA ILE A 128 43.52 1.97 -8.94
C ILE A 128 44.20 1.46 -7.66
N PRO A 129 45.10 0.47 -7.75
CA PRO A 129 45.74 -0.14 -6.59
C PRO A 129 46.86 0.75 -6.04
N ASP A 130 46.53 1.71 -5.19
CA ASP A 130 47.47 2.55 -4.43
C ASP A 130 46.74 3.20 -3.24
N GLU A 131 47.46 3.48 -2.16
CA GLU A 131 46.93 4.12 -0.95
C GLU A 131 47.17 5.64 -0.90
N ASN A 132 47.80 6.22 -1.92
CA ASN A 132 47.99 7.67 -2.01
C ASN A 132 46.64 8.43 -1.99
N HIS A 133 46.57 9.53 -1.23
CA HIS A 133 45.38 10.37 -1.06
C HIS A 133 44.77 10.85 -2.39
N GLN A 134 45.57 11.16 -3.41
CA GLN A 134 45.03 11.53 -4.74
C GLN A 134 44.31 10.35 -5.42
N ILE A 135 44.82 9.14 -5.22
CA ILE A 135 44.24 7.91 -5.77
C ILE A 135 42.99 7.50 -4.98
N GLN A 136 42.95 7.73 -3.66
CA GLN A 136 41.75 7.56 -2.85
C GLN A 136 40.60 8.46 -3.35
N ASN A 137 40.87 9.75 -3.60
CA ASN A 137 39.87 10.66 -4.15
C ASN A 137 39.38 10.22 -5.55
N SER A 138 40.29 9.69 -6.38
CA SER A 138 39.95 9.14 -7.69
C SER A 138 39.09 7.86 -7.56
N ASN A 139 39.37 7.00 -6.57
CA ASN A 139 38.64 5.76 -6.35
C ASN A 139 37.25 5.99 -5.74
N LEU A 140 37.02 7.08 -4.99
CA LEU A 140 35.77 7.31 -4.29
C LEU A 140 34.53 7.31 -5.21
N PRO A 141 34.47 8.06 -6.34
CA PRO A 141 33.36 7.95 -7.29
C PRO A 141 33.17 6.54 -7.82
N ARG A 142 34.26 5.82 -8.13
CA ARG A 142 34.21 4.44 -8.65
C ARG A 142 33.58 3.50 -7.61
N GLU A 143 34.01 3.61 -6.36
CA GLU A 143 33.44 2.83 -5.27
C GLU A 143 31.97 3.12 -5.05
N CYS A 144 31.58 4.39 -5.02
CA CYS A 144 30.19 4.79 -4.85
C CYS A 144 29.31 4.27 -5.98
N ILE A 145 29.73 4.37 -7.25
CA ILE A 145 28.99 3.81 -8.39
C ILE A 145 28.82 2.29 -8.23
N LYS A 146 29.88 1.59 -7.84
CA LYS A 146 29.85 0.12 -7.68
C LYS A 146 29.00 -0.33 -6.50
N LYS A 147 29.05 0.41 -5.39
CA LYS A 147 28.38 0.11 -4.13
C LYS A 147 26.92 0.53 -4.13
N PHE A 148 26.56 1.68 -4.70
CA PHE A 148 25.21 2.24 -4.56
C PHE A 148 24.24 1.73 -5.62
N PHE A 149 24.71 1.50 -6.84
CA PHE A 149 23.83 1.11 -7.95
C PHE A 149 23.81 -0.42 -8.14
N PRO A 150 22.64 -1.06 -8.11
CA PRO A 150 22.51 -2.51 -8.19
C PRO A 150 22.95 -3.08 -9.53
N ARG A 151 22.65 -2.35 -10.62
CA ARG A 151 23.05 -2.68 -11.99
C ARG A 151 23.68 -1.48 -12.65
N ARG A 152 24.64 -1.77 -13.52
CA ARG A 152 25.37 -0.78 -14.31
C ARG A 152 25.34 -1.26 -15.76
N LYS A 153 25.01 -0.37 -16.67
CA LYS A 153 24.94 -0.62 -18.11
C LYS A 153 25.62 0.53 -18.83
N CYS A 154 26.29 0.24 -19.93
CA CYS A 154 26.93 1.25 -20.77
C CYS A 154 26.37 1.21 -22.19
N PHE A 155 26.26 2.37 -22.82
CA PHE A 155 26.02 2.52 -24.25
C PHE A 155 26.93 3.61 -24.79
N VAL A 156 27.66 3.31 -25.86
CA VAL A 156 28.47 4.30 -26.56
C VAL A 156 27.77 4.68 -27.86
N PHE A 157 27.71 5.97 -28.16
CA PHE A 157 27.03 6.48 -29.35
C PHE A 157 28.02 7.18 -30.26
N ASP A 158 28.08 6.72 -31.51
CA ASP A 158 28.76 7.43 -32.58
C ASP A 158 28.14 8.82 -32.76
N ARG A 159 28.89 9.71 -33.41
CA ARG A 159 28.40 11.05 -33.70
C ARG A 159 27.18 10.99 -34.62
N PRO A 160 26.05 11.64 -34.28
CA PRO A 160 24.79 11.42 -34.99
C PRO A 160 24.77 11.98 -36.42
N ALA A 161 25.63 12.97 -36.70
CA ALA A 161 25.83 13.54 -38.02
C ALA A 161 27.28 14.01 -38.20
N SER A 162 27.77 13.98 -39.44
CA SER A 162 29.18 14.28 -39.75
C SER A 162 29.48 15.79 -39.79
N ASN A 163 28.48 16.63 -40.04
CA ASN A 163 28.68 18.06 -40.26
C ASN A 163 28.05 18.94 -39.16
N ARG A 164 28.70 20.07 -38.86
CA ARG A 164 28.29 20.96 -37.77
C ARG A 164 26.91 21.59 -37.98
N LYS A 165 26.54 21.93 -39.22
CA LYS A 165 25.24 22.54 -39.51
C LYS A 165 24.10 21.58 -39.22
N GLN A 166 24.29 20.31 -39.54
CA GLN A 166 23.35 19.25 -39.22
C GLN A 166 23.23 19.05 -37.70
N LEU A 167 24.36 19.01 -36.98
CA LEU A 167 24.34 18.87 -35.52
C LEU A 167 23.60 20.02 -34.80
N LEU A 168 23.61 21.24 -35.36
CA LEU A 168 22.87 22.39 -34.81
C LEU A 168 21.35 22.27 -35.01
N HIS A 169 20.91 21.53 -36.03
CA HIS A 169 19.50 21.36 -36.40
C HIS A 169 19.09 19.88 -36.31
N LEU A 170 19.67 19.12 -35.36
CA LEU A 170 19.54 17.66 -35.34
C LEU A 170 18.09 17.18 -35.23
N GLU A 171 17.23 17.93 -34.55
CA GLU A 171 15.80 17.64 -34.40
C GLU A 171 15.00 17.80 -35.71
N GLU A 172 15.52 18.58 -36.66
CA GLU A 172 14.87 18.85 -37.95
C GLU A 172 15.30 17.85 -39.04
N ILE A 173 16.36 17.08 -38.79
CA ILE A 173 16.94 16.19 -39.79
C ILE A 173 16.17 14.88 -39.85
N PRO A 174 15.80 14.41 -41.05
CA PRO A 174 15.14 13.12 -41.19
C PRO A 174 16.06 11.96 -40.75
N ASP A 175 15.48 10.93 -40.13
CA ASP A 175 16.21 9.76 -39.64
C ASP A 175 17.14 9.14 -40.70
N ASN A 176 16.78 9.13 -41.98
CA ASN A 176 17.61 8.53 -43.02
C ASN A 176 18.99 9.22 -43.20
N GLU A 177 19.11 10.49 -42.82
CA GLU A 177 20.35 11.28 -42.88
C GLU A 177 21.24 11.14 -41.65
N LEU A 178 20.71 10.59 -40.54
CA LEU A 178 21.50 10.27 -39.36
C LEU A 178 22.47 9.12 -39.65
N ASP A 179 23.58 9.13 -38.91
CA ASP A 179 24.54 8.03 -38.93
C ASP A 179 23.87 6.68 -38.64
N VAL A 180 24.28 5.66 -39.41
CA VAL A 180 23.65 4.34 -39.37
C VAL A 180 23.92 3.61 -38.06
N ASN A 181 25.14 3.73 -37.53
CA ASN A 181 25.51 3.13 -36.26
C ASN A 181 24.83 3.86 -35.11
N PHE A 182 24.79 5.19 -35.14
CA PHE A 182 24.04 5.99 -34.17
C PHE A 182 22.58 5.51 -34.08
N LYS A 183 21.87 5.42 -35.22
CA LYS A 183 20.48 4.92 -35.25
C LYS A 183 20.32 3.52 -34.70
N LYS A 184 21.22 2.61 -35.10
CA LYS A 184 21.20 1.23 -34.63
C LYS A 184 21.33 1.20 -33.12
N GLN A 185 22.28 1.97 -32.60
CA GLN A 185 22.54 2.07 -31.17
C GLN A 185 21.40 2.71 -30.40
N SER A 186 20.79 3.79 -30.91
CA SER A 186 19.61 4.42 -30.32
C SER A 186 18.45 3.44 -30.18
N LYS A 187 18.23 2.57 -31.18
CA LYS A 187 17.21 1.51 -31.10
C LYS A 187 17.54 0.47 -30.04
N VAL A 188 18.81 0.04 -29.97
CA VAL A 188 19.27 -0.91 -28.95
C VAL A 188 19.10 -0.33 -27.54
N PHE A 189 19.50 0.92 -27.33
CA PHE A 189 19.31 1.66 -26.09
C PHE A 189 17.83 1.75 -25.70
N CYS A 190 16.97 2.24 -26.59
CA CYS A 190 15.53 2.35 -26.30
C CYS A 190 14.91 1.00 -25.97
N SER A 191 15.23 -0.03 -26.76
CA SER A 191 14.77 -1.41 -26.53
C SER A 191 15.23 -1.94 -25.17
N TYR A 192 16.46 -1.64 -24.77
CA TYR A 192 16.97 -2.02 -23.45
C TYR A 192 16.16 -1.36 -22.35
N ILE A 193 15.94 -0.03 -22.42
CA ILE A 193 15.15 0.71 -21.42
C ILE A 193 13.74 0.13 -21.32
N TYR A 194 13.04 -0.06 -22.44
CA TYR A 194 11.68 -0.59 -22.42
C TYR A 194 11.58 -2.02 -21.85
N THR A 195 12.63 -2.82 -22.01
CA THR A 195 12.64 -4.21 -21.55
C THR A 195 13.10 -4.34 -20.10
N HIS A 196 14.16 -3.63 -19.72
CA HIS A 196 14.89 -3.85 -18.48
C HIS A 196 14.57 -2.82 -17.39
N ALA A 197 14.15 -1.59 -17.73
CA ALA A 197 13.83 -0.60 -16.72
C ALA A 197 12.67 -1.10 -15.85
N LYS A 198 12.92 -1.23 -14.55
CA LYS A 198 11.93 -1.74 -13.60
C LYS A 198 10.86 -0.69 -13.32
N THR A 199 9.70 -1.15 -12.88
CA THR A 199 8.71 -0.26 -12.28
C THR A 199 9.30 0.32 -10.99
N LYS A 200 9.17 1.64 -10.75
CA LYS A 200 9.68 2.25 -9.52
C LYS A 200 8.94 1.69 -8.31
N THR A 201 9.69 1.27 -7.29
CA THR A 201 9.17 0.74 -6.03
C THR A 201 9.81 1.45 -4.83
N LEU A 202 9.13 1.38 -3.67
CA LEU A 202 9.70 1.69 -2.35
C LEU A 202 9.95 0.37 -1.57
N LYS A 203 10.38 0.49 -0.30
CA LYS A 203 10.46 -0.65 0.66
C LYS A 203 9.19 -1.50 0.59
N GLU A 204 9.36 -2.82 0.71
CA GLU A 204 8.29 -3.84 0.75
C GLU A 204 7.56 -4.05 -0.60
N GLY A 205 8.19 -3.66 -1.71
CA GLY A 205 7.65 -3.83 -3.06
C GLY A 205 6.52 -2.85 -3.44
N ILE A 206 6.37 -1.75 -2.71
CA ILE A 206 5.30 -0.77 -2.95
C ILE A 206 5.52 -0.09 -4.30
N THR A 207 4.69 -0.42 -5.29
CA THR A 207 4.75 0.15 -6.64
C THR A 207 4.36 1.63 -6.66
N ILE A 208 5.14 2.49 -7.31
CA ILE A 208 4.86 3.91 -7.43
C ILE A 208 3.86 4.19 -8.57
N THR A 209 2.73 4.78 -8.20
CA THR A 209 1.73 5.34 -9.12
C THR A 209 1.95 6.84 -9.30
N GLY A 210 1.25 7.47 -10.25
CA GLY A 210 1.35 8.93 -10.44
C GLY A 210 1.01 9.74 -9.18
N LYS A 211 0.00 9.32 -8.41
CA LYS A 211 -0.35 9.95 -7.13
C LYS A 211 0.79 9.83 -6.12
N ARG A 212 1.36 8.63 -5.97
CA ARG A 212 2.50 8.38 -5.06
C ARG A 212 3.73 9.18 -5.47
N LEU A 213 4.04 9.24 -6.77
CA LEU A 213 5.17 10.01 -7.29
C LEU A 213 5.03 11.51 -6.97
N GLY A 214 3.84 12.08 -7.18
CA GLY A 214 3.58 13.48 -6.83
C GLY A 214 3.82 13.78 -5.34
N THR A 215 3.33 12.90 -4.46
CA THR A 215 3.58 13.04 -3.01
C THR A 215 5.06 12.87 -2.64
N LEU A 216 5.81 11.99 -3.31
CA LEU A 216 7.25 11.85 -3.09
C LEU A 216 8.01 13.11 -3.50
N VAL A 217 7.70 13.66 -4.67
CA VAL A 217 8.31 14.91 -5.17
C VAL A 217 8.07 16.03 -4.16
N GLU A 218 6.82 16.21 -3.73
CA GLU A 218 6.46 17.23 -2.74
C GLU A 218 7.20 17.02 -1.41
N ALA A 219 7.25 15.79 -0.89
CA ALA A 219 7.94 15.47 0.35
C ALA A 219 9.45 15.76 0.28
N TYR A 220 10.12 15.36 -0.80
CA TYR A 220 11.56 15.58 -0.96
C TYR A 220 11.91 17.04 -1.19
N VAL A 221 11.16 17.75 -2.04
CA VAL A 221 11.38 19.18 -2.29
C VAL A 221 11.12 20.01 -1.03
N ASN A 222 10.08 19.69 -0.26
CA ASN A 222 9.82 20.37 1.01
C ASN A 222 10.94 20.13 2.04
N ALA A 223 11.50 18.92 2.09
CA ALA A 223 12.66 18.63 2.94
C ALA A 223 13.84 19.55 2.58
N ILE A 224 14.21 19.60 1.30
CA ILE A 224 15.30 20.44 0.78
C ILE A 224 15.06 21.92 1.10
N ASN A 225 13.86 22.43 0.78
CA ASN A 225 13.50 23.84 1.04
C ASN A 225 13.49 24.22 2.52
N SER A 226 13.29 23.25 3.42
CA SER A 226 13.37 23.45 4.88
C SER A 226 14.79 23.35 5.44
N GLY A 227 15.81 23.13 4.59
CA GLY A 227 17.20 22.90 5.00
C GLY A 227 17.48 21.48 5.50
N SER A 228 16.53 20.56 5.35
CA SER A 228 16.69 19.14 5.70
C SER A 228 17.05 18.30 4.47
N VAL A 229 17.64 17.14 4.69
CA VAL A 229 17.92 16.18 3.61
C VAL A 229 16.67 15.30 3.33
N PRO A 230 16.36 14.99 2.07
CA PRO A 230 15.40 13.96 1.71
C PRO A 230 15.63 12.64 2.45
N CYS A 231 14.58 12.11 3.08
CA CYS A 231 14.62 10.86 3.82
C CYS A 231 13.60 9.85 3.25
N LEU A 232 14.08 8.69 2.82
CA LEU A 232 13.25 7.62 2.24
C LEU A 232 12.21 7.10 3.24
N GLU A 233 12.61 6.81 4.48
CA GLU A 233 11.68 6.33 5.50
C GLU A 233 10.57 7.33 5.83
N ASN A 234 10.91 8.62 5.92
CA ASN A 234 9.94 9.67 6.17
C ASN A 234 8.94 9.76 5.02
N ALA A 235 9.42 9.76 3.77
CA ALA A 235 8.56 9.81 2.59
C ALA A 235 7.60 8.61 2.52
N VAL A 236 8.07 7.40 2.80
CA VAL A 236 7.22 6.19 2.91
C VAL A 236 6.17 6.37 4.01
N THR A 237 6.54 6.94 5.16
CA THR A 237 5.63 7.14 6.29
C THR A 237 4.55 8.18 5.98
N THR A 238 4.91 9.29 5.32
CA THR A 238 3.96 10.30 4.82
C THR A 238 2.97 9.69 3.83
N LEU A 239 3.46 8.91 2.86
CA LEU A 239 2.61 8.19 1.92
C LEU A 239 1.65 7.23 2.64
N ALA A 240 2.16 6.44 3.59
CA ALA A 240 1.35 5.50 4.37
C ALA A 240 0.23 6.20 5.13
N GLN A 241 0.51 7.35 5.76
CA GLN A 241 -0.50 8.12 6.46
C GLN A 241 -1.63 8.59 5.54
N LEU A 242 -1.30 9.16 4.38
CA LEU A 242 -2.28 9.66 3.42
C LEU A 242 -3.11 8.54 2.81
N GLU A 243 -2.45 7.45 2.37
CA GLU A 243 -3.13 6.34 1.72
C GLU A 243 -3.94 5.50 2.69
N ASN A 244 -3.43 5.21 3.90
CA ASN A 244 -4.17 4.45 4.89
C ASN A 244 -5.41 5.22 5.36
N SER A 245 -5.32 6.55 5.49
CA SER A 245 -6.48 7.39 5.79
C SER A 245 -7.55 7.29 4.70
N ALA A 246 -7.15 7.42 3.42
CA ALA A 246 -8.05 7.26 2.29
C ALA A 246 -8.62 5.83 2.18
N ALA A 247 -7.82 4.81 2.48
CA ALA A 247 -8.23 3.40 2.46
C ALA A 247 -9.28 3.10 3.54
N VAL A 248 -9.12 3.68 4.74
CA VAL A 248 -10.10 3.61 5.82
C VAL A 248 -11.44 4.20 5.38
N GLN A 249 -11.43 5.38 4.76
CA GLN A 249 -12.65 6.01 4.26
C GLN A 249 -13.30 5.19 3.15
N LYS A 250 -12.51 4.77 2.14
CA LYS A 250 -12.98 3.96 1.01
C LYS A 250 -13.61 2.65 1.48
N ALA A 251 -13.00 1.96 2.43
CA ALA A 251 -13.53 0.73 3.01
C ALA A 251 -14.82 0.97 3.80
N ALA A 252 -14.88 2.05 4.59
CA ALA A 252 -16.08 2.40 5.33
C ALA A 252 -17.25 2.77 4.40
N ASP A 253 -16.98 3.43 3.28
CA ASP A 253 -18.00 3.79 2.29
C ASP A 253 -18.50 2.56 1.53
N HIS A 254 -17.58 1.66 1.13
CA HIS A 254 -17.94 0.35 0.57
C HIS A 254 -18.86 -0.43 1.51
N TYR A 255 -18.54 -0.48 2.81
CA TYR A 255 -19.39 -1.12 3.81
C TYR A 255 -20.81 -0.53 3.82
N SER A 256 -20.94 0.80 3.89
CA SER A 256 -22.24 1.48 3.90
C SER A 256 -23.04 1.18 2.63
N GLU A 257 -22.40 1.28 1.47
CA GLU A 257 -23.04 1.04 0.18
C GLU A 257 -23.55 -0.41 0.07
N GLN A 258 -22.75 -1.39 0.47
CA GLN A 258 -23.17 -2.80 0.43
C GLN A 258 -24.27 -3.11 1.44
N MET A 259 -24.22 -2.55 2.65
CA MET A 259 -25.28 -2.70 3.65
C MET A 259 -26.62 -2.15 3.12
N THR A 260 -26.62 -0.93 2.57
CA THR A 260 -27.83 -0.33 2.00
C THR A 260 -28.37 -1.09 0.80
N LYS A 261 -27.51 -1.66 -0.05
CA LYS A 261 -27.92 -2.45 -1.22
C LYS A 261 -28.53 -3.80 -0.86
N ARG A 262 -28.02 -4.46 0.20
CA ARG A 262 -28.38 -5.84 0.56
C ARG A 262 -29.48 -5.93 1.60
N LEU A 263 -29.67 -4.89 2.43
CA LEU A 263 -30.69 -4.89 3.47
C LEU A 263 -32.02 -4.32 2.98
N SER A 264 -33.11 -4.98 3.41
CA SER A 264 -34.47 -4.48 3.29
C SER A 264 -35.05 -4.39 4.70
N LEU A 265 -35.19 -3.16 5.22
CA LEU A 265 -35.68 -2.93 6.58
C LEU A 265 -37.22 -2.84 6.63
N PRO A 266 -37.88 -3.39 7.67
CA PRO A 266 -37.28 -4.19 8.73
C PRO A 266 -36.87 -5.59 8.25
N THR A 267 -35.79 -6.14 8.82
CA THR A 267 -35.42 -7.54 8.64
C THR A 267 -36.35 -8.45 9.43
N ASP A 268 -36.47 -9.73 9.06
CA ASP A 268 -37.31 -10.68 9.79
C ASP A 268 -36.71 -11.02 11.16
N THR A 269 -35.38 -11.12 11.22
CA THR A 269 -34.64 -11.43 12.44
C THR A 269 -33.39 -10.56 12.56
N LEU A 270 -32.87 -10.46 13.79
CA LEU A 270 -31.57 -9.83 14.03
C LEU A 270 -30.44 -10.59 13.31
N GLN A 271 -30.56 -11.92 13.22
CA GLN A 271 -29.57 -12.78 12.59
C GLN A 271 -29.37 -12.45 11.10
N GLU A 272 -30.45 -12.15 10.37
CA GLU A 272 -30.40 -11.72 8.97
C GLU A 272 -29.51 -10.47 8.79
N LEU A 273 -29.73 -9.45 9.63
CA LEU A 273 -28.92 -8.22 9.59
C LEU A 273 -27.45 -8.51 9.94
N LEU A 274 -27.21 -9.35 10.95
CA LEU A 274 -25.85 -9.71 11.39
C LEU A 274 -25.08 -10.50 10.31
N GLU A 275 -25.75 -11.35 9.53
CA GLU A 275 -25.15 -12.09 8.42
C GLU A 275 -24.76 -11.17 7.26
N VAL A 276 -25.64 -10.25 6.87
CA VAL A 276 -25.32 -9.24 5.84
C VAL A 276 -24.17 -8.35 6.31
N HIS A 277 -24.20 -7.91 7.57
CA HIS A 277 -23.11 -7.15 8.19
C HIS A 277 -21.77 -7.89 8.11
N ALA A 278 -21.73 -9.17 8.48
CA ALA A 278 -20.50 -9.96 8.44
C ALA A 278 -19.91 -10.03 7.02
N ALA A 279 -20.76 -10.25 6.01
CA ALA A 279 -20.31 -10.25 4.62
C ALA A 279 -19.77 -8.88 4.17
N CYS A 280 -20.48 -7.79 4.50
CA CYS A 280 -20.07 -6.43 4.13
C CYS A 280 -18.79 -5.99 4.86
N GLU A 281 -18.63 -6.36 6.15
CA GLU A 281 -17.43 -6.09 6.93
C GLU A 281 -16.21 -6.81 6.34
N LYS A 282 -16.37 -8.09 5.98
CA LYS A 282 -15.31 -8.87 5.33
C LYS A 282 -14.82 -8.24 4.04
N GLU A 283 -15.75 -7.77 3.20
CA GLU A 283 -15.43 -7.06 1.96
C GLU A 283 -14.73 -5.72 2.24
N ALA A 284 -15.22 -4.94 3.21
CA ALA A 284 -14.61 -3.67 3.60
C ALA A 284 -13.17 -3.85 4.12
N ILE A 285 -12.93 -4.87 4.94
CA ILE A 285 -11.58 -5.22 5.40
C ILE A 285 -10.70 -5.59 4.20
N ALA A 286 -11.20 -6.35 3.23
CA ALA A 286 -10.43 -6.68 2.02
C ALA A 286 -10.08 -5.43 1.19
N VAL A 287 -11.02 -4.50 1.01
CA VAL A 287 -10.79 -3.21 0.35
C VAL A 287 -9.71 -2.40 1.07
N PHE A 288 -9.76 -2.35 2.41
CA PHE A 288 -8.74 -1.69 3.21
C PHE A 288 -7.37 -2.36 3.06
N MET A 289 -7.29 -3.69 3.14
CA MET A 289 -6.02 -4.41 3.04
C MET A 289 -5.35 -4.19 1.68
N MET A 290 -6.13 -4.09 0.60
CA MET A 290 -5.65 -3.85 -0.76
C MET A 290 -5.09 -2.43 -0.97
N HIS A 291 -5.59 -1.44 -0.22
CA HIS A 291 -5.24 -0.02 -0.41
C HIS A 291 -4.40 0.58 0.71
N SER A 292 -4.10 -0.20 1.75
CA SER A 292 -3.25 0.23 2.86
C SER A 292 -1.86 -0.40 2.78
N PHE A 293 -0.87 0.19 3.43
CA PHE A 293 0.46 -0.38 3.64
C PHE A 293 1.13 0.27 4.86
N LYS A 294 2.14 -0.39 5.46
CA LYS A 294 2.88 0.12 6.62
C LYS A 294 1.99 0.59 7.80
N ASP A 295 0.92 -0.15 8.10
CA ASP A 295 0.08 0.08 9.29
C ASP A 295 0.55 -0.79 10.48
N GLU A 296 1.84 -0.66 10.85
CA GLU A 296 2.52 -1.54 11.82
C GLU A 296 1.81 -1.60 13.19
N LYS A 297 1.33 -0.43 13.67
CA LYS A 297 0.60 -0.31 14.95
C LYS A 297 -0.89 -0.65 14.83
N LYS A 298 -1.35 -0.94 13.61
CA LYS A 298 -2.75 -1.27 13.25
C LYS A 298 -3.71 -0.14 13.61
N ASP A 299 -3.24 1.10 13.63
CA ASP A 299 -4.03 2.24 14.08
C ASP A 299 -5.11 2.59 13.05
N PHE A 300 -4.80 2.45 11.76
CA PHE A 300 -5.79 2.65 10.69
C PHE A 300 -6.79 1.50 10.63
N GLN A 301 -6.33 0.25 10.78
CA GLN A 301 -7.23 -0.90 10.87
C GLN A 301 -8.19 -0.77 12.06
N LYS A 302 -7.71 -0.37 13.25
CA LYS A 302 -8.58 -0.11 14.41
C LYS A 302 -9.59 1.00 14.12
N LYS A 303 -9.17 2.10 13.49
CA LYS A 303 -10.07 3.19 13.09
C LYS A 303 -11.18 2.69 12.16
N LEU A 304 -10.86 1.84 11.18
CA LEU A 304 -11.86 1.23 10.30
C LEU A 304 -12.87 0.39 11.09
N LEU A 305 -12.41 -0.50 11.98
CA LEU A 305 -13.28 -1.36 12.77
C LEU A 305 -14.21 -0.54 13.69
N VAL A 306 -13.71 0.54 14.27
CA VAL A 306 -14.53 1.48 15.06
C VAL A 306 -15.60 2.13 14.19
N MET A 307 -15.26 2.57 12.97
CA MET A 307 -16.25 3.15 12.06
C MET A 307 -17.29 2.14 11.59
N ILE A 308 -16.89 0.92 11.24
CA ILE A 308 -17.81 -0.16 10.87
C ILE A 308 -18.75 -0.48 12.03
N LYS A 309 -18.21 -0.57 13.26
CA LYS A 309 -19.02 -0.80 14.46
C LYS A 309 -20.08 0.28 14.65
N LYS A 310 -19.70 1.56 14.53
CA LYS A 310 -20.65 2.68 14.63
C LYS A 310 -21.73 2.58 13.55
N LYS A 311 -21.33 2.37 12.29
CA LYS A 311 -22.29 2.22 11.18
C LYS A 311 -23.23 1.02 11.38
N LYS A 312 -22.75 -0.10 11.95
CA LYS A 312 -23.58 -1.25 12.32
C LYS A 312 -24.61 -0.87 13.39
N GLU A 313 -24.20 -0.13 14.43
CA GLU A 313 -25.11 0.36 15.46
C GLU A 313 -26.22 1.25 14.86
N ASP A 314 -25.87 2.11 13.90
CA ASP A 314 -26.83 2.93 13.16
C ASP A 314 -27.84 2.07 12.37
N PHE A 315 -27.38 1.04 11.65
CA PHE A 315 -28.27 0.11 10.93
C PHE A 315 -29.17 -0.70 11.86
N LEU A 316 -28.66 -1.13 13.03
CA LEU A 316 -29.47 -1.81 14.04
C LEU A 316 -30.59 -0.88 14.53
N LEU A 317 -30.28 0.38 14.82
CA LEU A 317 -31.29 1.35 15.25
C LEU A 317 -32.36 1.58 14.18
N GLN A 318 -31.94 1.75 12.92
CA GLN A 318 -32.88 1.92 11.79
C GLN A 318 -33.80 0.71 11.62
N ASP A 319 -33.27 -0.50 11.81
CA ASP A 319 -34.06 -1.74 11.75
C ASP A 319 -35.09 -1.80 12.89
N GLU A 320 -34.67 -1.46 14.12
CA GLU A 320 -35.56 -1.38 15.27
C GLU A 320 -36.69 -0.36 15.06
N GLU A 321 -36.36 0.84 14.56
CA GLU A 321 -37.33 1.90 14.24
C GLU A 321 -38.30 1.49 13.14
N ALA A 322 -37.80 0.87 12.06
CA ALA A 322 -38.62 0.37 10.97
C ALA A 322 -39.58 -0.73 11.45
N SER A 323 -39.09 -1.64 12.30
CA SER A 323 -39.89 -2.72 12.90
C SER A 323 -40.99 -2.16 13.80
N VAL A 324 -40.67 -1.19 14.68
CA VAL A 324 -41.68 -0.54 15.53
C VAL A 324 -42.76 0.12 14.69
N LYS A 325 -42.35 0.93 13.70
CA LYS A 325 -43.28 1.68 12.84
C LYS A 325 -44.21 0.75 12.07
N TYR A 326 -43.67 -0.32 11.49
CA TYR A 326 -44.46 -1.30 10.74
C TYR A 326 -45.42 -2.06 11.68
N CYS A 327 -44.93 -2.56 12.81
CA CYS A 327 -45.74 -3.28 13.79
C CYS A 327 -46.87 -2.42 14.35
N GLN A 328 -46.62 -1.15 14.68
CA GLN A 328 -47.65 -0.23 15.18
C GLN A 328 -48.74 0.02 14.13
N ALA A 329 -48.36 0.18 12.86
CA ALA A 329 -49.32 0.39 11.78
C ALA A 329 -50.22 -0.82 11.56
N GLU A 330 -49.65 -2.03 11.53
CA GLU A 330 -50.43 -3.26 11.38
C GLU A 330 -51.26 -3.59 12.63
N LEU A 331 -50.70 -3.35 13.83
CA LEU A 331 -51.41 -3.53 15.08
C LEU A 331 -52.65 -2.63 15.15
N LYS A 332 -52.54 -1.37 14.71
CA LYS A 332 -53.68 -0.44 14.67
C LYS A 332 -54.79 -1.01 13.78
N LYS A 333 -54.47 -1.43 12.56
CA LYS A 333 -55.45 -2.03 11.63
C LYS A 333 -56.11 -3.28 12.20
N LEU A 334 -55.33 -4.17 12.82
CA LEU A 334 -55.85 -5.42 13.38
C LEU A 334 -56.66 -5.22 14.66
N SER A 335 -56.35 -4.20 15.46
CA SER A 335 -57.05 -3.92 16.71
C SER A 335 -58.32 -3.08 16.51
N ASP A 336 -58.51 -2.43 15.36
CA ASP A 336 -59.70 -1.60 15.06
C ASP A 336 -61.05 -2.29 15.39
N PRO A 337 -61.33 -3.57 15.00
CA PRO A 337 -62.58 -4.22 15.34
C PRO A 337 -62.77 -4.43 16.85
N LEU A 338 -61.68 -4.77 17.55
CA LEU A 338 -61.69 -4.96 19.00
C LEU A 338 -61.93 -3.62 19.71
N MET A 339 -61.22 -2.57 19.32
CA MET A 339 -61.36 -1.22 19.88
C MET A 339 -62.76 -0.66 19.65
N LYS A 340 -63.34 -0.88 18.46
CA LYS A 340 -64.72 -0.49 18.17
C LYS A 340 -65.70 -1.23 19.08
N SER A 341 -65.56 -2.55 19.22
CA SER A 341 -66.40 -3.37 20.09
C SER A 341 -66.34 -2.91 21.56
N ILE A 342 -65.14 -2.54 22.05
CA ILE A 342 -64.95 -1.94 23.38
C ILE A 342 -65.72 -0.62 23.49
N SER A 343 -65.53 0.30 22.53
CA SER A 343 -66.15 1.63 22.59
C SER A 343 -67.69 1.61 22.50
N GLU A 344 -68.25 0.62 21.81
CA GLU A 344 -69.70 0.43 21.67
C GLU A 344 -70.31 -0.29 22.88
N GLY A 345 -69.52 -0.67 23.89
CA GLY A 345 -69.99 -1.37 25.08
C GLY A 345 -70.48 -2.79 24.80
N THR A 346 -70.07 -3.40 23.68
CA THR A 346 -70.55 -4.75 23.28
C THR A 346 -70.11 -5.87 24.22
N PHE A 347 -69.19 -5.60 25.16
CA PHE A 347 -68.77 -6.54 26.20
C PHE A 347 -69.43 -6.29 27.56
N SER A 348 -70.31 -5.29 27.69
CA SER A 348 -70.94 -4.91 28.97
C SER A 348 -72.25 -5.68 29.23
N PHE A 349 -72.19 -7.01 29.18
CA PHE A 349 -73.33 -7.90 29.44
C PHE A 349 -72.85 -9.18 30.18
N PRO A 350 -73.75 -9.96 30.80
CA PRO A 350 -73.37 -11.21 31.48
C PRO A 350 -72.67 -12.21 30.53
N GLY A 351 -71.41 -12.56 30.82
CA GLY A 351 -70.54 -13.38 29.98
C GLY A 351 -69.68 -12.60 28.96
N GLY A 352 -69.66 -11.27 29.06
CA GLY A 352 -68.92 -10.37 28.18
C GLY A 352 -67.40 -10.49 28.29
N HIS A 353 -66.86 -10.84 29.47
CA HIS A 353 -65.41 -11.03 29.64
C HIS A 353 -64.87 -12.18 28.77
N ARG A 354 -65.61 -13.29 28.66
CA ARG A 354 -65.24 -14.42 27.79
C ARG A 354 -65.20 -14.00 26.31
N ARG A 355 -66.19 -13.22 25.84
CA ARG A 355 -66.21 -12.73 24.46
C ARG A 355 -65.09 -11.75 24.16
N TYR A 356 -64.71 -10.93 25.13
CA TYR A 356 -63.55 -10.06 25.02
C TYR A 356 -62.26 -10.88 24.84
N LEU A 357 -62.05 -11.92 25.66
CA LEU A 357 -60.88 -12.80 25.52
C LEU A 357 -60.84 -13.52 24.17
N GLU A 358 -61.97 -14.01 23.66
CA GLU A 358 -62.04 -14.60 22.31
C GLU A 358 -61.63 -13.60 21.22
N ALA A 359 -62.13 -12.36 21.29
CA ALA A 359 -61.78 -11.30 20.35
C ALA A 359 -60.30 -10.89 20.45
N ARG A 360 -59.76 -10.79 21.68
CA ARG A 360 -58.35 -10.52 21.95
C ARG A 360 -57.44 -11.62 21.41
N ASN A 361 -57.77 -12.89 21.69
CA ASN A 361 -57.00 -14.04 21.20
C ASN A 361 -56.98 -14.09 19.66
N ARG A 362 -58.13 -13.84 19.01
CA ARG A 362 -58.19 -13.76 17.55
C ARG A 362 -57.31 -12.64 16.99
N PHE A 363 -57.29 -11.48 17.64
CA PHE A 363 -56.39 -10.39 17.30
C PHE A 363 -54.91 -10.80 17.43
N GLU A 364 -54.53 -11.43 18.55
CA GLU A 364 -53.17 -11.88 18.79
C GLU A 364 -52.71 -12.94 17.77
N GLU A 365 -53.58 -13.89 17.42
CA GLU A 365 -53.32 -14.89 16.37
C GLU A 365 -53.11 -14.24 15.01
N ASN A 366 -53.98 -13.31 14.62
CA ASN A 366 -53.82 -12.58 13.36
C ASN A 366 -52.51 -11.77 13.34
N TYR A 367 -52.12 -11.18 14.47
CA TYR A 367 -50.86 -10.44 14.57
C TYR A 367 -49.64 -11.37 14.41
N LYS A 368 -49.69 -12.58 14.97
CA LYS A 368 -48.64 -13.59 14.79
C LYS A 368 -48.43 -13.97 13.32
N LEU A 369 -49.49 -13.97 12.51
CA LEU A 369 -49.45 -14.32 11.09
C LEU A 369 -48.89 -13.21 10.16
N ILE A 370 -48.74 -11.98 10.62
CA ILE A 370 -48.17 -10.90 9.79
C ILE A 370 -46.71 -11.21 9.42
N PRO A 371 -46.32 -11.20 8.14
CA PRO A 371 -44.92 -11.37 7.75
C PRO A 371 -44.10 -10.10 8.01
N ARG A 372 -42.78 -10.23 8.20
CA ARG A 372 -41.83 -9.10 8.24
C ARG A 372 -42.11 -8.04 9.30
N LYS A 373 -42.58 -8.48 10.46
CA LYS A 373 -42.76 -7.61 11.64
C LYS A 373 -41.42 -7.08 12.18
N GLY A 374 -40.38 -7.90 12.05
CA GLY A 374 -39.03 -7.62 12.49
C GLY A 374 -38.81 -7.64 13.99
N VAL A 375 -37.64 -7.15 14.39
CA VAL A 375 -37.03 -7.43 15.71
C VAL A 375 -37.81 -6.88 16.91
N LYS A 376 -38.73 -5.92 16.73
CA LYS A 376 -39.55 -5.32 17.80
C LYS A 376 -41.00 -5.82 17.84
N ALA A 377 -41.34 -6.86 17.08
CA ALA A 377 -42.70 -7.41 17.01
C ALA A 377 -43.34 -7.69 18.37
N ASN A 378 -42.64 -8.43 19.24
CA ASN A 378 -43.12 -8.82 20.57
C ASN A 378 -43.21 -7.62 21.51
N HIS A 379 -42.25 -6.71 21.44
CA HIS A 379 -42.23 -5.50 22.25
C HIS A 379 -43.46 -4.61 21.96
N VAL A 380 -43.79 -4.42 20.68
CA VAL A 380 -44.96 -3.61 20.28
C VAL A 380 -46.26 -4.28 20.71
N LEU A 381 -46.40 -5.60 20.53
CA LEU A 381 -47.58 -6.35 20.98
C LEU A 381 -47.76 -6.25 22.50
N GLN A 382 -46.69 -6.47 23.27
CA GLN A 382 -46.73 -6.40 24.73
C GLN A 382 -47.12 -5.00 25.21
N SER A 383 -46.54 -3.94 24.63
CA SER A 383 -46.88 -2.56 24.97
C SER A 383 -48.36 -2.25 24.70
N PHE A 384 -48.91 -2.77 23.60
CA PHE A 384 -50.34 -2.64 23.32
C PHE A 384 -51.19 -3.38 24.35
N LEU A 385 -50.90 -4.65 24.64
CA LEU A 385 -51.67 -5.44 25.60
C LEU A 385 -51.64 -4.82 27.01
N GLN A 386 -50.48 -4.29 27.43
CA GLN A 386 -50.36 -3.53 28.68
C GLN A 386 -51.25 -2.28 28.69
N SER A 387 -51.37 -1.57 27.56
CA SER A 387 -52.28 -0.42 27.46
C SER A 387 -53.76 -0.80 27.60
N GLN A 388 -54.12 -2.06 27.27
CA GLN A 388 -55.48 -2.59 27.37
C GLN A 388 -55.80 -3.22 28.72
N ALA A 389 -54.81 -3.42 29.60
CA ALA A 389 -55.00 -4.11 30.88
C ALA A 389 -56.08 -3.46 31.78
N GLY A 390 -56.17 -2.13 31.79
CA GLY A 390 -57.21 -1.42 32.55
C GLY A 390 -58.61 -1.61 31.97
N VAL A 391 -58.73 -1.72 30.64
CA VAL A 391 -60.00 -1.98 29.94
C VAL A 391 -60.49 -3.39 30.24
N GLU A 392 -59.59 -4.37 30.16
CA GLU A 392 -59.90 -5.76 30.51
C GLU A 392 -60.35 -5.91 31.96
N ALA A 393 -59.65 -5.27 32.90
CA ALA A 393 -60.05 -5.25 34.31
C ALA A 393 -61.45 -4.65 34.51
N ALA A 394 -61.77 -3.56 33.81
CA ALA A 394 -63.11 -2.95 33.88
C ALA A 394 -64.20 -3.87 33.33
N ILE A 395 -63.95 -4.55 32.19
CA ILE A 395 -64.89 -5.52 31.59
C ILE A 395 -65.10 -6.71 32.55
N LEU A 396 -64.03 -7.24 33.15
CA LEU A 396 -64.09 -8.34 34.10
C LEU A 396 -64.91 -8.00 35.34
N GLN A 397 -64.71 -6.81 35.90
CA GLN A 397 -65.44 -6.35 37.08
C GLN A 397 -66.94 -6.13 36.79
N ALA A 398 -67.27 -5.62 35.59
CA ALA A 398 -68.64 -5.37 35.15
C ALA A 398 -69.44 -6.64 34.81
N ASP A 399 -68.79 -7.80 34.62
CA ASP A 399 -69.45 -9.05 34.25
C ASP A 399 -70.20 -9.66 35.46
N GLN A 400 -71.53 -9.66 35.41
CA GLN A 400 -72.40 -10.18 36.46
C GLN A 400 -72.60 -11.71 36.40
N ALA A 401 -72.16 -12.38 35.32
CA ALA A 401 -72.26 -13.84 35.19
C ALA A 401 -71.16 -14.60 35.95
N LEU A 402 -70.13 -13.90 36.42
CA LEU A 402 -68.97 -14.48 37.11
C LEU A 402 -69.08 -14.24 38.62
N ALA A 403 -68.85 -15.28 39.41
CA ALA A 403 -68.70 -15.13 40.85
C ALA A 403 -67.38 -14.42 41.19
N ASP A 404 -67.27 -13.82 42.38
CA ASP A 404 -66.04 -13.12 42.81
C ASP A 404 -64.80 -14.02 42.78
N VAL A 405 -64.99 -15.33 43.04
CA VAL A 405 -63.94 -16.34 42.94
C VAL A 405 -63.48 -16.53 41.49
N ASP A 406 -64.40 -16.57 40.52
CA ASP A 406 -64.08 -16.70 39.10
C ASP A 406 -63.38 -15.44 38.56
N LYS A 407 -63.78 -14.26 39.05
CA LYS A 407 -63.10 -12.99 38.74
C LYS A 407 -61.67 -12.97 39.25
N ALA A 408 -61.45 -13.38 40.50
CA ALA A 408 -60.10 -13.49 41.08
C ALA A 408 -59.21 -14.48 40.31
N MET A 409 -59.75 -15.62 39.88
CA MET A 409 -59.02 -16.59 39.04
C MET A 409 -58.66 -16.01 37.67
N ALA A 410 -59.56 -15.24 37.03
CA ALA A 410 -59.28 -14.59 35.75
C ALA A 410 -58.21 -13.49 35.87
N GLU A 411 -58.22 -12.69 36.95
CA GLU A 411 -57.16 -11.71 37.22
C GLU A 411 -55.80 -12.39 37.42
N GLU A 412 -55.75 -13.51 38.16
CA GLU A 412 -54.52 -14.27 38.35
C GLU A 412 -54.01 -14.86 37.04
N TYR A 413 -54.91 -15.40 36.20
CA TYR A 413 -54.58 -15.92 34.88
C TYR A 413 -53.96 -14.83 33.98
N THR A 414 -54.55 -13.63 33.97
CA THR A 414 -54.05 -12.48 33.20
C THR A 414 -52.67 -12.03 33.69
N LYS A 415 -52.45 -12.01 35.01
CA LYS A 415 -51.12 -11.72 35.60
C LYS A 415 -50.08 -12.76 35.17
N ARG A 416 -50.44 -14.04 35.13
CA ARG A 416 -49.55 -15.12 34.66
C ARG A 416 -49.20 -14.95 33.18
N GLN A 417 -50.16 -14.64 32.32
CA GLN A 417 -49.91 -14.38 30.89
C GLN A 417 -48.99 -13.16 30.68
N ALA A 418 -49.20 -12.08 31.43
CA ALA A 418 -48.34 -10.90 31.36
C ALA A 418 -46.89 -11.22 31.78
N ALA A 419 -46.71 -12.02 32.84
CA ALA A 419 -45.41 -12.48 33.30
C ALA A 419 -44.73 -13.42 32.28
N GLU A 420 -45.50 -14.28 31.61
CA GLU A 420 -45.00 -15.16 30.54
C GLU A 420 -44.50 -14.35 29.33
N MET A 421 -45.26 -13.35 28.88
CA MET A 421 -44.81 -12.45 27.81
C MET A 421 -43.57 -11.63 28.20
N GLU A 422 -43.47 -11.19 29.46
CA GLU A 422 -42.28 -10.50 29.94
C GLU A 422 -41.05 -11.41 29.95
N LYS A 423 -41.23 -12.68 30.36
CA LYS A 423 -40.20 -13.71 30.27
C LYS A 423 -39.76 -13.94 28.82
N ASP A 424 -40.68 -14.04 27.87
CA ASP A 424 -40.37 -14.21 26.45
C ASP A 424 -39.56 -13.02 25.89
N LEU A 425 -39.91 -11.79 26.26
CA LEU A 425 -39.14 -10.60 25.89
C LEU A 425 -37.72 -10.64 26.49
N LEU A 426 -37.57 -11.10 27.73
CA LEU A 426 -36.26 -11.26 28.37
C LEU A 426 -35.42 -12.33 27.67
N ILE A 427 -36.02 -13.47 27.29
CA ILE A 427 -35.36 -14.52 26.51
C ILE A 427 -34.90 -13.96 25.16
N GLN A 428 -35.75 -13.21 24.46
CA GLN A 428 -35.39 -12.56 23.20
C GLN A 428 -34.21 -11.59 23.38
N LYS A 429 -34.24 -10.71 24.39
CA LYS A 429 -33.13 -9.80 24.69
C LYS A 429 -31.81 -10.53 24.99
N LEU A 430 -31.89 -11.68 25.65
CA LEU A 430 -30.72 -12.50 25.98
C LEU A 430 -30.15 -13.17 24.73
N ASN A 431 -31.01 -13.72 23.87
CA ASN A 431 -30.65 -14.26 22.56
C ASN A 431 -30.01 -13.20 21.66
N ASP A 432 -30.58 -11.98 21.62
CA ASP A 432 -30.04 -10.87 20.83
C ASP A 432 -28.63 -10.47 21.32
N LYS A 433 -28.41 -10.45 22.63
CA LYS A 433 -27.08 -10.20 23.22
C LYS A 433 -26.09 -11.30 22.84
N MET A 434 -26.50 -12.56 22.90
CA MET A 434 -25.66 -13.70 22.48
C MET A 434 -25.29 -13.61 21.00
N GLN A 435 -26.26 -13.40 20.11
CA GLN A 435 -26.01 -13.24 18.67
C GLN A 435 -25.05 -12.09 18.36
N LYS A 436 -25.22 -10.94 19.03
CA LYS A 436 -24.31 -9.79 18.89
C LYS A 436 -22.88 -10.14 19.33
N MET A 437 -22.73 -10.87 20.44
CA MET A 437 -21.42 -11.32 20.94
C MET A 437 -20.76 -12.33 20.00
N GLU A 438 -21.51 -13.31 19.49
CA GLU A 438 -21.00 -14.28 18.51
C GLU A 438 -20.57 -13.62 17.21
N ALA A 439 -21.38 -12.70 16.68
CA ALA A 439 -21.04 -11.95 15.48
C ALA A 439 -19.76 -11.13 15.67
N GLN A 440 -19.58 -10.50 16.84
CA GLN A 440 -18.34 -9.80 17.18
C GLN A 440 -17.13 -10.75 17.25
N GLY A 441 -17.31 -11.95 17.80
CA GLY A 441 -16.27 -12.98 17.83
C GLY A 441 -15.84 -13.44 16.43
N ARG A 442 -16.81 -13.65 15.52
CA ARG A 442 -16.54 -14.01 14.11
C ARG A 442 -15.79 -12.89 13.37
N SER A 443 -16.27 -11.66 13.49
CA SER A 443 -15.63 -10.44 12.95
C SER A 443 -14.16 -10.34 13.37
N HIS A 444 -13.87 -10.51 14.67
CA HIS A 444 -12.50 -10.46 15.18
C HIS A 444 -11.60 -11.54 14.56
N LYS A 445 -12.13 -12.77 14.44
CA LYS A 445 -11.41 -13.91 13.83
C LYS A 445 -11.10 -13.66 12.35
N GLU A 446 -12.05 -13.11 11.58
CA GLU A 446 -11.85 -12.79 10.17
C GLU A 446 -10.84 -11.66 9.96
N SER A 447 -10.91 -10.62 10.80
CA SER A 447 -9.93 -9.53 10.79
C SER A 447 -8.50 -10.03 11.05
N ILE A 448 -8.32 -10.95 11.99
CA ILE A 448 -7.04 -11.63 12.24
C ILE A 448 -6.61 -12.45 11.03
N ALA A 449 -7.51 -13.19 10.38
CA ALA A 449 -7.18 -14.01 9.23
C ALA A 449 -6.68 -13.16 8.04
N LYS A 450 -7.36 -12.06 7.73
CA LYS A 450 -6.95 -11.13 6.66
C LYS A 450 -5.63 -10.42 6.97
N LEU A 451 -5.39 -10.09 8.24
CA LEU A 451 -4.10 -9.55 8.66
C LEU A 451 -2.95 -10.57 8.48
N LYS A 452 -3.18 -11.84 8.82
CA LYS A 452 -2.17 -12.90 8.63
C LYS A 452 -1.82 -13.08 7.15
N GLU A 453 -2.81 -13.06 6.27
CA GLU A 453 -2.62 -13.14 4.82
C GLU A 453 -1.72 -12.00 4.31
N LYS A 454 -2.02 -10.75 4.70
CA LYS A 454 -1.21 -9.58 4.36
C LYS A 454 0.21 -9.66 4.90
N PHE A 455 0.37 -10.04 6.16
CA PHE A 455 1.69 -10.16 6.79
C PHE A 455 2.57 -11.22 6.12
N MET A 456 1.97 -12.34 5.64
CA MET A 456 2.72 -13.34 4.89
C MET A 456 3.24 -12.78 3.56
N LEU A 457 2.43 -12.01 2.83
CA LEU A 457 2.82 -11.37 1.57
C LEU A 457 3.93 -10.33 1.79
N GLU A 458 3.79 -9.46 2.80
CA GLU A 458 4.80 -8.47 3.17
C GLU A 458 6.12 -9.13 3.57
N ARG A 459 6.06 -10.24 4.33
CA ARG A 459 7.24 -11.02 4.71
C ARG A 459 7.93 -11.67 3.51
N GLU A 460 7.17 -12.20 2.56
CA GLU A 460 7.74 -12.77 1.33
C GLU A 460 8.47 -11.71 0.49
N ASN A 461 7.86 -10.52 0.34
CA ASN A 461 8.51 -9.40 -0.33
C ASN A 461 9.79 -8.97 0.38
N LEU A 462 9.77 -8.87 1.70
CA LEU A 462 10.95 -8.50 2.49
C LEU A 462 12.09 -9.51 2.32
N LEU A 463 11.80 -10.81 2.32
CA LEU A 463 12.80 -11.86 2.11
C LEU A 463 13.43 -11.77 0.70
N ARG A 464 12.60 -11.56 -0.32
CA ARG A 464 13.07 -11.36 -1.71
C ARG A 464 14.02 -10.16 -1.81
N GLU A 465 13.67 -9.03 -1.19
CA GLU A 465 14.53 -7.85 -1.15
C GLU A 465 15.86 -8.10 -0.41
N GLN A 466 15.86 -8.92 0.65
CA GLN A 466 17.07 -9.29 1.38
C GLN A 466 17.98 -10.20 0.55
N GLU A 467 17.41 -11.15 -0.20
CA GLU A 467 18.16 -12.03 -1.10
C GLU A 467 18.83 -11.24 -2.23
N GLU A 468 18.12 -10.33 -2.89
CA GLU A 468 18.67 -9.48 -3.95
C GLU A 468 19.83 -8.59 -3.43
N LEU A 469 19.68 -8.04 -2.22
CA LEU A 469 20.74 -7.25 -1.59
C LEU A 469 21.98 -8.09 -1.28
N LEU A 470 21.79 -9.31 -0.76
CA LEU A 470 22.88 -10.21 -0.42
C LEU A 470 23.64 -10.62 -1.69
N GLU A 471 22.93 -10.96 -2.77
CA GLU A 471 23.53 -11.31 -4.06
C GLU A 471 24.39 -10.16 -4.61
N HIS A 472 23.87 -8.93 -4.55
CA HIS A 472 24.64 -7.74 -4.98
C HIS A 472 25.90 -7.54 -4.14
N LYS A 473 25.81 -7.63 -2.81
CA LYS A 473 26.98 -7.50 -1.93
C LYS A 473 28.03 -8.56 -2.20
N LEU A 474 27.62 -9.81 -2.41
CA LEU A 474 28.53 -10.91 -2.79
C LEU A 474 29.17 -10.68 -4.16
N LYS A 475 28.45 -10.09 -5.11
CA LYS A 475 29.00 -9.68 -6.41
C LYS A 475 30.08 -8.61 -6.23
N VAL A 476 29.78 -7.52 -5.51
CA VAL A 476 30.75 -6.43 -5.25
C VAL A 476 31.97 -6.95 -4.47
N GLN A 477 31.78 -7.82 -3.48
CA GLN A 477 32.88 -8.43 -2.73
C GLN A 477 33.80 -9.25 -3.63
N ARG A 478 33.25 -10.07 -4.55
CA ARG A 478 34.05 -10.82 -5.53
C ARG A 478 34.84 -9.91 -6.45
N GLU A 479 34.23 -8.82 -6.91
CA GLU A 479 34.92 -7.82 -7.75
C GLU A 479 36.09 -7.15 -7.02
N LEU A 480 35.92 -6.80 -5.73
CA LEU A 480 36.98 -6.21 -4.91
C LEU A 480 38.13 -7.21 -4.66
N LEU A 481 37.80 -8.45 -4.28
CA LEU A 481 38.80 -9.49 -4.05
C LEU A 481 39.62 -9.77 -5.31
N ASN A 482 39.00 -9.78 -6.50
CA ASN A 482 39.71 -9.97 -7.76
C ASN A 482 40.74 -8.85 -8.01
N VAL A 483 40.45 -7.61 -7.60
CA VAL A 483 41.43 -6.50 -7.70
C VAL A 483 42.60 -6.73 -6.76
N ASP A 484 42.36 -7.16 -5.51
CA ASP A 484 43.43 -7.45 -4.55
C ASP A 484 44.30 -8.65 -4.98
N PHE A 485 43.68 -9.70 -5.53
CA PHE A 485 44.41 -10.84 -6.09
C PHE A 485 45.23 -10.43 -7.31
N GLN A 486 44.69 -9.54 -8.16
CA GLN A 486 45.42 -9.02 -9.30
C GLN A 486 46.61 -8.15 -8.86
N LYS A 487 46.46 -7.32 -7.83
CA LYS A 487 47.56 -6.59 -7.19
C LYS A 487 48.68 -7.54 -6.75
N LYS A 488 48.35 -8.60 -6.01
CA LYS A 488 49.33 -9.61 -5.57
C LYS A 488 49.99 -10.34 -6.75
N SER A 489 49.23 -10.63 -7.80
CA SER A 489 49.75 -11.26 -9.02
C SER A 489 50.73 -10.34 -9.77
N ASP A 490 50.42 -9.04 -9.85
CA ASP A 490 51.26 -8.05 -10.50
C ASP A 490 52.55 -7.79 -9.69
N GLU A 491 52.45 -7.72 -8.37
CA GLU A 491 53.60 -7.67 -7.45
C GLU A 491 54.53 -8.88 -7.62
N LEU A 492 53.95 -10.10 -7.64
CA LEU A 492 54.68 -11.33 -7.91
C LEU A 492 55.33 -11.33 -9.31
N CYS A 493 54.65 -10.81 -10.33
CA CYS A 493 55.23 -10.70 -11.67
C CYS A 493 56.43 -9.75 -11.70
N ILE A 494 56.35 -8.60 -11.02
CA ILE A 494 57.47 -7.66 -10.89
C ILE A 494 58.65 -8.33 -10.16
N GLU A 495 58.39 -9.08 -9.10
CA GLU A 495 59.41 -9.83 -8.36
C GLU A 495 60.06 -10.91 -9.24
N ILE A 496 59.27 -11.68 -10.00
CA ILE A 496 59.76 -12.66 -10.98
C ILE A 496 60.63 -12.01 -12.06
N ILE A 497 60.24 -10.84 -12.58
CA ILE A 497 61.03 -10.09 -13.59
C ILE A 497 62.37 -9.64 -12.98
N ARG A 498 62.36 -9.10 -11.77
CA ARG A 498 63.60 -8.69 -11.06
C ARG A 498 64.52 -9.88 -10.83
N LEU A 499 63.98 -11.01 -10.37
CA LEU A 499 64.75 -12.24 -10.17
C LEU A 499 65.38 -12.73 -11.49
N ARG A 500 64.61 -12.75 -12.59
CA ARG A 500 65.13 -13.12 -13.92
C ARG A 500 66.27 -12.21 -14.37
N GLN A 501 66.16 -10.90 -14.20
CA GLN A 501 67.23 -9.94 -14.56
C GLN A 501 68.51 -10.14 -13.74
N VAL A 502 68.40 -10.54 -12.47
CA VAL A 502 69.56 -10.90 -11.63
C VAL A 502 70.19 -12.20 -12.12
N THR A 503 69.39 -13.20 -12.50
CA THR A 503 69.87 -14.46 -13.08
C THR A 503 70.60 -14.22 -14.40
N THR A 504 70.05 -13.41 -15.31
CA THR A 504 70.70 -13.11 -16.61
C THR A 504 71.98 -12.28 -16.44
N ARG A 505 72.04 -11.39 -15.44
CA ARG A 505 73.28 -10.69 -15.07
C ARG A 505 74.34 -11.67 -14.59
N ASN A 506 73.98 -12.61 -13.71
CA ASN A 506 74.93 -13.61 -13.18
C ASN A 506 75.42 -14.61 -14.23
N GLU A 507 74.58 -14.99 -15.20
CA GLU A 507 74.98 -15.80 -16.36
C GLU A 507 76.00 -15.07 -17.26
N ASN A 508 75.82 -13.76 -17.48
CA ASN A 508 76.78 -12.95 -18.23
C ASN A 508 78.09 -12.71 -17.48
N THR A 509 78.10 -12.71 -16.15
CA THR A 509 79.35 -12.63 -15.35
C THR A 509 80.13 -13.94 -15.36
N CYS A 510 79.46 -15.10 -15.49
CA CYS A 510 80.13 -16.41 -15.64
C CYS A 510 80.70 -16.66 -17.04
N LEU A 511 80.28 -15.90 -18.06
CA LEU A 511 80.84 -15.97 -19.42
C LEU A 511 82.03 -15.02 -19.64
N LEU A 512 82.37 -14.19 -18.63
CA LEU A 512 83.46 -13.20 -18.65
C LEU A 512 84.60 -13.52 -17.65
N LEU A 513 84.55 -14.69 -16.99
CA LEU A 513 85.62 -15.31 -16.21
C LEU A 513 86.06 -16.58 -16.94
#